data_AF-A0A0U9H9F3-F1
#
_entry.id   AF-A0A0U9H9F3-F1
#
_cell.length_a   1.000
_cell.length_b   1.000
_cell.length_c   1.000
_cell.angle_alpha   90.00
_cell.angle_beta   90.00
_cell.angle_gamma   90.00
#
_symmetry.space_group_name_H-M   'P 1'
#
loop_
_entity.id
_entity.type
_entity.pdbx_description
1 polymer ?
#
loop_
_entity_poly.entity_id
_entity_poly.type
_entity_poly.pdbx_seq_one_letter_code
_entity_poly.pdbx_strand_id
1 'polypeptide(L)'
;MFKFAVIFVHGLIFICATLISLGGHISIAPPDPSRMPGVIFTVFAMFNLLVIISIFVQLKVKKVWVFLVTVLGLMVLLYFLPHIVLYIEDILRG
;
A
#
# COMPACT_ATOMS: atom_id res chain seq x y z
N MET A 1 -20.09 -14.95 -4.41
CA MET A 1 -19.42 -14.01 -5.34
C MET A 1 -18.67 -12.89 -4.61
N PHE A 2 -19.33 -12.08 -3.76
CA PHE A 2 -18.70 -10.93 -3.09
C PHE A 2 -17.40 -11.23 -2.31
N LYS A 3 -17.36 -12.33 -1.55
CA LYS A 3 -16.16 -12.72 -0.79
C LYS A 3 -14.94 -12.97 -1.67
N PHE A 4 -15.11 -13.67 -2.79
CA PHE A 4 -14.04 -13.95 -3.74
C PHE A 4 -13.55 -12.67 -4.42
N ALA A 5 -14.45 -11.76 -4.79
CA ALA A 5 -14.07 -10.47 -5.35
C ALA A 5 -13.26 -9.61 -4.37
N VAL A 6 -13.66 -9.57 -3.08
CA VAL A 6 -12.93 -8.87 -2.02
C VAL A 6 -11.51 -9.43 -1.88
N ILE A 7 -11.38 -10.75 -1.75
CA ILE A 7 -10.10 -11.43 -1.61
C ILE A 7 -9.22 -11.22 -2.85
N PHE A 8 -9.79 -11.33 -4.05
CA PHE A 8 -9.07 -11.16 -5.30
C PHE A 8 -8.54 -9.74 -5.46
N VAL A 9 -9.37 -8.71 -5.26
CA VAL A 9 -8.95 -7.31 -5.43
C VAL A 9 -7.90 -6.91 -4.39
N HIS A 10 -8.06 -7.32 -3.12
CA HIS A 10 -7.05 -6.99 -2.11
C HIS A 10 -5.77 -7.80 -2.28
N GLY A 11 -5.85 -9.06 -2.72
CA GLY A 11 -4.69 -9.86 -3.09
C GLY A 11 -3.91 -9.22 -4.24
N LEU A 12 -4.60 -8.70 -5.25
CA LEU A 12 -3.98 -7.97 -6.36
C LEU A 12 -3.29 -6.69 -5.86
N ILE A 13 -3.97 -5.89 -5.01
CA ILE A 13 -3.39 -4.68 -4.40
C ILE A 13 -2.14 -5.02 -3.58
N PHE A 14 -2.19 -6.10 -2.79
CA PHE A 14 -1.07 -6.58 -1.99
C PHE A 14 0.13 -6.96 -2.88
N ILE A 15 -0.10 -7.72 -3.96
CA ILE A 15 0.95 -8.11 -4.91
C ILE A 15 1.54 -6.88 -5.60
N CYS A 16 0.69 -5.96 -6.09
CA CYS A 16 1.15 -4.72 -6.71
C CYS A 16 2.01 -3.88 -5.74
N ALA A 17 1.55 -3.69 -4.50
CA ALA A 17 2.32 -2.97 -3.49
C ALA A 17 3.65 -3.65 -3.16
N THR A 18 3.66 -4.98 -3.06
CA THR A 18 4.88 -5.76 -2.84
C THR A 18 5.86 -5.61 -4.00
N LEU A 19 5.39 -5.67 -5.25
CA LEU A 19 6.22 -5.47 -6.44
C LEU A 19 6.79 -4.05 -6.53
N ILE A 20 6.03 -3.03 -6.16
CA ILE A 20 6.53 -1.64 -6.11
C ILE A 20 7.61 -1.50 -5.03
N SER A 21 7.37 -2.05 -3.83
CA SER A 21 8.36 -2.04 -2.74
C SER A 21 9.65 -2.77 -3.15
N LEU A 22 9.52 -3.91 -3.83
CA LEU A 22 10.65 -4.69 -4.31
C LEU A 22 11.38 -3.95 -5.45
N GLY A 23 10.63 -3.33 -6.38
CA GLY A 23 11.19 -2.51 -7.47
C GLY A 23 12.00 -1.31 -6.98
N GLY A 24 11.62 -0.70 -5.85
CA GLY A 24 12.44 0.31 -5.19
C GLY A 24 13.79 -0.21 -4.68
N HIS A 25 13.87 -1.51 -4.35
CA HIS A 25 15.08 -2.18 -3.89
C HIS A 25 15.93 -2.79 -5.03
N ILE A 26 15.32 -3.08 -6.18
CA ILE A 26 15.96 -3.73 -7.36
C ILE A 26 16.20 -2.74 -8.51
N SER A 27 16.06 -1.44 -8.28
CA SER A 27 16.36 -0.42 -9.30
C SER A 27 17.78 -0.61 -9.85
N ILE A 28 17.89 -0.71 -11.18
CA ILE A 28 19.18 -0.79 -11.90
C ILE A 28 19.90 0.58 -11.85
N ALA A 29 19.17 1.66 -11.57
CA ALA A 29 19.74 2.96 -11.26
C ALA A 29 20.32 2.94 -9.83
N PRO A 30 21.47 3.59 -9.58
CA PRO A 30 22.07 3.65 -8.25
C PRO A 30 21.01 4.07 -7.21
N PRO A 31 20.86 3.35 -6.09
CA PRO A 31 19.95 3.75 -5.05
C PRO A 31 20.35 5.16 -4.63
N ASP A 32 19.40 6.09 -4.70
CA ASP A 32 19.63 7.47 -4.32
C ASP A 32 20.05 7.47 -2.83
N PRO A 33 21.30 7.82 -2.47
CA PRO A 33 21.79 7.72 -1.10
C PRO A 33 21.06 8.69 -0.16
N SER A 34 20.26 9.60 -0.73
CA SER A 34 19.28 10.46 -0.04
C SER A 34 18.13 9.67 0.60
N ARG A 35 17.80 8.45 0.15
CA ARG A 35 16.61 7.74 0.66
C ARG A 35 16.91 6.83 1.84
N MET A 36 16.02 6.82 2.83
CA MET A 36 16.13 5.98 4.01
C MET A 36 15.39 4.65 3.76
N PRO A 37 16.09 3.52 3.58
CA PRO A 37 15.46 2.23 3.26
C PRO A 37 14.41 1.81 4.29
N GLY A 38 14.63 2.18 5.56
CA GLY A 38 13.71 1.91 6.66
C GLY A 38 12.37 2.64 6.57
N VAL A 39 12.32 3.86 6.02
CA VAL A 39 11.07 4.63 5.88
C VAL A 39 10.18 3.98 4.82
N ILE A 40 10.77 3.64 3.67
CA ILE A 40 10.08 2.93 2.58
C ILE A 40 9.51 1.61 3.11
N PHE A 41 10.34 0.78 3.75
CA PHE A 41 9.90 -0.49 4.30
C PHE A 41 8.74 -0.33 5.31
N THR A 42 8.83 0.65 6.22
CA THR A 42 7.81 0.88 7.26
C THR A 42 6.48 1.34 6.66
N VAL A 43 6.51 2.27 5.70
CA VAL A 43 5.32 2.78 5.04
C VAL A 43 4.63 1.68 4.21
N PHE A 44 5.40 0.84 3.53
CA PHE A 44 4.87 -0.34 2.83
C PHE A 44 4.30 -1.40 3.78
N ALA A 45 4.96 -1.65 4.92
CA ALA A 45 4.45 -2.59 5.93
C ALA A 45 3.11 -2.11 6.51
N MET A 46 2.98 -0.82 6.85
CA MET A 46 1.72 -0.23 7.31
C MET A 46 0.62 -0.34 6.25
N PHE A 47 0.92 -0.03 4.98
CA PHE A 47 -0.05 -0.16 3.89
C PHE A 47 -0.59 -1.59 3.77
N ASN A 48 0.30 -2.59 3.79
CA ASN A 48 -0.11 -4.00 3.70
C ASN A 48 -0.95 -4.44 4.89
N LEU A 49 -0.65 -3.96 6.10
CA LEU A 49 -1.47 -4.22 7.29
C LEU A 49 -2.88 -3.63 7.13
N LEU A 50 -3.00 -2.40 6.64
CA LEU A 50 -4.27 -1.74 6.33
C LEU A 50 -5.09 -2.52 5.29
N VAL A 51 -4.44 -3.03 4.23
CA VAL A 51 -5.08 -3.89 3.22
C VAL A 51 -5.64 -5.16 3.86
N ILE A 52 -4.88 -5.82 4.75
CA ILE A 52 -5.34 -7.04 5.43
C ILE A 52 -6.55 -6.75 6.33
N ILE A 53 -6.48 -5.69 7.16
CA ILE A 53 -7.59 -5.28 8.04
C ILE A 53 -8.84 -4.97 7.21
N SER A 54 -8.67 -4.29 6.08
CA SER A 54 -9.76 -3.99 5.14
C SER A 54 -10.48 -5.26 4.65
N ILE A 55 -9.74 -6.29 4.25
CA ILE A 55 -10.32 -7.59 3.83
C ILE A 55 -11.19 -8.16 4.96
N PHE A 56 -10.66 -8.21 6.19
CA PHE A 56 -11.39 -8.77 7.33
C PHE A 56 -12.70 -8.03 7.60
N VAL A 57 -12.67 -6.69 7.57
CA VAL A 57 -13.87 -5.86 7.77
C VAL A 57 -14.89 -6.10 6.65
N GLN A 58 -14.47 -6.13 5.39
CA GLN A 58 -15.38 -6.30 4.27
C GLN A 58 -16.00 -7.70 4.21
N LEU A 59 -15.24 -8.74 4.57
CA LEU A 59 -15.77 -10.11 4.67
C LEU A 59 -16.84 -10.24 5.78
N LYS A 60 -16.76 -9.44 6.85
CA LYS A 60 -17.74 -9.38 7.93
C LYS A 60 -18.97 -8.54 7.56
N VAL A 61 -18.78 -7.35 6.99
CA VAL A 61 -19.87 -6.39 6.73
C VAL A 61 -20.72 -6.78 5.51
N LYS A 62 -20.16 -7.50 4.53
CA LYS A 62 -20.86 -8.01 3.32
C LYS A 62 -21.62 -6.94 2.51
N LYS A 63 -21.29 -5.65 2.68
CA LYS A 63 -21.89 -4.54 1.92
C LYS A 63 -20.99 -4.13 0.77
N VAL A 64 -21.54 -4.14 -0.45
CA VAL A 64 -20.82 -3.76 -1.68
C VAL A 64 -20.37 -2.29 -1.66
N TRP A 65 -21.18 -1.39 -1.10
CA TRP A 65 -20.81 0.02 -0.96
C TRP A 65 -19.55 0.23 -0.11
N VAL A 66 -19.39 -0.54 0.97
CA VAL A 66 -18.19 -0.47 1.82
C VAL A 66 -16.96 -0.94 1.02
N PHE A 67 -17.10 -1.99 0.22
CA PHE A 67 -16.03 -2.44 -0.68
C PHE A 67 -15.61 -1.34 -1.67
N LEU A 68 -16.56 -0.68 -2.34
CA LEU A 68 -16.25 0.40 -3.28
C LEU A 68 -15.52 1.57 -2.61
N VAL A 69 -15.99 2.02 -1.45
CA VAL A 69 -15.34 3.11 -0.70
C VAL A 69 -13.93 2.72 -0.30
N THR A 70 -13.71 1.47 0.13
CA THR A 70 -12.39 1.05 0.57
C THR A 70 -11.42 0.85 -0.59
N VAL A 71 -11.89 0.32 -1.73
CA VAL A 71 -11.06 0.20 -2.94
C VAL A 71 -10.65 1.58 -3.44
N LEU A 72 -11.57 2.54 -3.50
CA LEU A 72 -11.25 3.93 -3.84
C LEU A 72 -10.26 4.53 -2.85
N GLY A 73 -10.50 4.37 -1.55
CA GLY A 73 -9.58 4.83 -0.50
C GLY A 73 -8.18 4.21 -0.61
N LEU A 74 -8.10 2.92 -0.92
CA LEU A 74 -6.83 2.21 -1.14
C LEU A 74 -6.12 2.68 -2.40
N MET A 75 -6.83 2.95 -3.49
CA MET A 75 -6.21 3.50 -4.71
C MET A 75 -5.68 4.91 -4.49
N VAL A 76 -6.43 5.76 -3.80
CA VAL A 76 -5.98 7.09 -3.41
C VAL A 76 -4.75 6.97 -2.51
N LEU A 77 -4.79 6.11 -1.49
CA LEU A 77 -3.64 5.90 -0.60
C LEU A 77 -2.41 5.39 -1.36
N LEU A 78 -2.57 4.46 -2.31
CA LEU A 78 -1.48 3.97 -3.15
C LEU A 78 -0.85 5.09 -4.00
N TYR A 79 -1.68 5.99 -4.54
CA TYR A 79 -1.22 7.15 -5.31
C TYR A 79 -0.45 8.16 -4.44
N PHE A 80 -0.94 8.42 -3.22
CA PHE A 80 -0.29 9.34 -2.28
C PHE A 80 0.91 8.73 -1.54
N LEU A 81 1.03 7.39 -1.50
CA LEU A 81 2.10 6.67 -0.80
C LEU A 81 3.51 7.21 -1.12
N PRO A 82 3.93 7.40 -2.39
CA PRO A 82 5.25 7.96 -2.69
C PRO A 82 5.42 9.39 -2.17
N HIS A 83 4.38 10.22 -2.21
CA HIS A 83 4.43 11.58 -1.66
C HIS A 83 4.59 11.58 -0.14
N ILE A 84 3.91 10.66 0.56
CA ILE A 84 4.02 10.50 2.02
C ILE A 84 5.43 10.04 2.38
N VAL A 85 6.00 9.08 1.64
CA VAL A 85 7.38 8.63 1.84
C VAL A 85 8.35 9.79 1.70
N LEU A 86 8.27 10.56 0.61
CA LEU A 86 9.15 11.70 0.37
C LEU A 86 9.03 12.77 1.47
N TYR A 87 7.80 13.07 1.91
CA TYR A 87 7.55 14.03 2.98
C TYR A 87 8.15 13.60 4.32
N ILE A 88 8.01 12.32 4.69
CA ILE A 88 8.58 11.78 5.93
C ILE A 88 10.11 11.73 5.86
N GLU A 89 10.67 11.36 4.70
CA GLU A 89 12.12 11.39 4.49
C GLU A 89 12.70 12.80 4.63
N ASP A 90 12.02 13.82 4.12
CA ASP A 90 12.43 15.23 4.23
C ASP A 90 12.42 15.71 5.70
N ILE A 91 11.37 15.38 6.47
CA ILE A 91 11.29 15.69 7.91
C ILE A 91 12.41 15.03 8.71
N LEU A 92 12.75 13.78 8.42
CA LEU A 92 13.80 13.04 9.13
C LEU A 92 15.22 13.51 8.79
N ARG A 93 15.36 14.40 7.80
CA ARG A 93 16.65 14.87 7.24
C ARG A 93 16.90 16.37 7.40
N GLY A 94 15.92 17.10 7.92
CA GLY A 94 16.11 18.39 8.58
C GLY A 94 16.66 18.23 9.99
#